data_AF-A0A0C4JN12-F1
#
_entry.id   AF-A0A0C4JN12-F1
#
_cell.length_a   1.000
_cell.length_b   1.000
_cell.length_c   1.000
_cell.angle_alpha   90.00
_cell.angle_beta   90.00
_cell.angle_gamma   90.00
#
_symmetry.space_group_name_H-M   'P 1'
#
loop_
_entity.id
_entity.type
_entity.pdbx_description
1 polymer ?
#
loop_
_entity_poly.entity_id
_entity_poly.type
_entity_poly.pdbx_seq_one_letter_code
_entity_poly.pdbx_strand_id
1 'polypeptide(L)'
;ARYQSKEDLEKAKKEHGITYGEWVNDKVAYYHDYSKDGKTAVDQEHGTHVSGILSGNAPSETKEPYRLEGAMPEAQLLLMRVEIVNGLADYARNYAQAIRDAINLGAKVINMSFGNAVLAY
;
A
#
# COMPACT_ATOMS: atom_id res chain seq x y z
N ALA A 1 12.54 -1.61 -12.74
CA ALA A 1 11.38 -1.02 -12.04
C ALA A 1 10.46 -0.33 -13.04
N ARG A 2 9.14 -0.23 -12.78
CA ARG A 2 8.17 0.45 -13.67
C ARG A 2 8.21 1.97 -13.52
N TYR A 3 8.38 2.45 -12.29
CA TYR A 3 8.60 3.85 -11.96
C TYR A 3 10.07 3.98 -11.55
N GLN A 4 10.84 4.77 -12.28
CA GLN A 4 12.27 4.95 -12.00
C GLN A 4 12.54 6.20 -11.17
N SER A 5 11.57 7.10 -11.07
CA SER A 5 11.68 8.33 -10.31
C SER A 5 10.33 8.84 -9.82
N LYS A 6 10.38 9.89 -8.98
CA LYS A 6 9.21 10.64 -8.57
C LYS A 6 8.46 11.24 -9.76
N GLU A 7 9.17 11.73 -10.77
CA GLU A 7 8.60 12.34 -11.97
C GLU A 7 7.79 11.32 -12.80
N ASP A 8 8.26 10.08 -12.90
CA ASP A 8 7.52 9.01 -13.58
C ASP A 8 6.17 8.72 -12.89
N LEU A 9 6.18 8.70 -11.55
CA LEU A 9 4.99 8.51 -10.75
C LEU A 9 4.03 9.70 -10.90
N GLU A 10 4.52 10.93 -10.80
CA GLU A 10 3.70 12.13 -10.97
C GLU A 10 3.08 12.23 -12.37
N LYS A 11 3.77 11.76 -13.41
CA LYS A 11 3.21 11.66 -14.77
C LYS A 11 2.02 10.69 -14.81
N ALA A 12 2.15 9.50 -14.22
CA ALA A 12 1.07 8.52 -14.18
C ALA A 12 -0.11 9.00 -13.32
N LYS A 13 0.15 9.65 -12.18
CA LYS A 13 -0.87 10.33 -11.37
C LYS A 13 -1.66 11.34 -12.19
N LYS A 14 -0.95 12.21 -12.93
CA LYS A 14 -1.57 13.23 -13.79
C LYS A 14 -2.43 12.63 -14.90
N GLU A 15 -1.98 11.54 -15.52
CA GLU A 15 -2.72 10.83 -16.57
C GLU A 15 -4.08 10.32 -16.06
N HIS A 16 -4.16 9.91 -14.80
CA HIS A 16 -5.38 9.38 -14.19
C HIS A 16 -6.11 10.36 -13.26
N GLY A 17 -5.69 11.64 -13.22
CA GLY A 17 -6.31 12.67 -12.39
C GLY A 17 -6.13 12.46 -10.87
N ILE A 18 -5.11 11.74 -10.45
CA ILE A 18 -4.79 11.50 -9.03
C ILE A 18 -3.95 12.68 -8.53
N THR A 19 -4.51 13.49 -7.62
CA THR A 19 -3.87 14.73 -7.11
C THR A 19 -3.26 14.59 -5.72
N TYR A 20 -3.22 13.36 -5.18
CA TYR A 20 -2.78 13.04 -3.83
C TYR A 20 -1.83 11.85 -3.83
N GLY A 21 -1.25 11.58 -2.65
CA GLY A 21 -0.22 10.55 -2.48
C GLY A 21 1.11 10.96 -3.08
N GLU A 22 2.16 10.22 -2.72
CA GLU A 22 3.53 10.60 -3.03
C GLU A 22 4.43 9.41 -3.27
N TRP A 23 5.50 9.66 -4.02
CA TRP A 23 6.65 8.77 -4.12
C TRP A 23 7.44 8.76 -2.81
N VAL A 24 7.77 7.57 -2.31
CA VAL A 24 8.59 7.42 -1.10
C VAL A 24 10.03 7.06 -1.47
N ASN A 25 10.23 5.97 -2.20
CA ASN A 25 11.53 5.51 -2.69
C ASN A 25 11.36 4.49 -3.83
N ASP A 26 12.46 3.99 -4.38
CA ASP A 26 12.48 3.06 -5.52
C ASP A 26 11.64 1.79 -5.28
N LYS A 27 11.52 1.35 -4.02
CA LYS A 27 10.71 0.18 -3.64
C LYS A 27 9.25 0.54 -3.41
N VAL A 28 8.99 1.59 -2.62
CA VAL A 28 7.66 2.11 -2.30
C VAL A 28 7.37 3.27 -3.25
N ALA A 29 6.91 2.91 -4.44
CA ALA A 29 6.68 3.86 -5.53
C ALA A 29 5.51 4.80 -5.26
N TYR A 30 4.55 4.41 -4.42
CA TYR A 30 3.44 5.25 -4.03
C TYR A 30 3.02 4.95 -2.60
N TYR A 31 2.75 6.00 -1.84
CA TYR A 31 2.05 5.92 -0.57
C TYR A 31 0.91 6.93 -0.52
N HIS A 32 -0.25 6.48 -0.03
CA HIS A 32 -1.32 7.38 0.38
C HIS A 32 -2.09 6.81 1.56
N ASP A 33 -2.51 7.72 2.44
CA ASP A 33 -3.42 7.43 3.54
C ASP A 33 -4.83 7.91 3.15
N TYR A 34 -5.75 6.97 2.93
CA TYR A 34 -7.16 7.21 2.61
C TYR A 34 -8.02 7.35 3.89
N SER A 35 -7.40 7.43 5.07
CA SER A 35 -8.08 7.49 6.37
C SER A 35 -7.41 8.49 7.31
N LYS A 36 -7.00 9.64 6.74
CA LYS A 36 -6.31 10.74 7.45
C LYS A 36 -7.11 11.38 8.57
N ASP A 37 -8.44 11.29 8.51
CA ASP A 37 -9.32 11.82 9.55
C ASP A 37 -9.29 10.98 10.85
N GLY A 38 -8.58 9.85 10.83
CA GLY A 38 -8.34 9.02 12.01
C GLY A 38 -7.56 9.78 13.08
N LYS A 39 -8.06 9.72 14.32
CA LYS A 39 -7.41 10.31 15.51
C LYS A 39 -6.51 9.33 16.24
N THR A 40 -6.58 8.06 15.84
CA THR A 40 -5.80 6.93 16.34
C THR A 40 -4.38 6.97 15.78
N ALA A 41 -3.41 6.49 16.55
CA ALA A 41 -2.06 6.29 16.04
C ALA A 41 -2.09 5.25 14.92
N VAL A 42 -1.25 5.45 13.90
CA VAL A 42 -1.11 4.51 12.79
C VAL A 42 -0.35 3.28 13.26
N ASP A 43 -1.00 2.11 13.24
CA ASP A 43 -0.28 0.84 13.32
C ASP A 43 0.51 0.60 12.02
N GLN A 44 1.78 0.28 12.18
CA GLN A 44 2.67 -0.07 11.07
C GLN A 44 3.03 -1.55 11.06
N GLU A 45 2.78 -2.30 12.14
CA GLU A 45 3.22 -3.69 12.27
C GLU A 45 2.53 -4.60 11.24
N HIS A 46 1.20 -4.61 11.23
CA HIS A 46 0.45 -5.54 10.38
C HIS A 46 0.70 -5.28 8.88
N GLY A 47 0.60 -4.01 8.47
CA GLY A 47 0.81 -3.62 7.07
C GLY A 47 2.24 -3.90 6.57
N THR A 48 3.24 -3.66 7.43
CA THR A 48 4.64 -3.94 7.10
C THR A 48 4.89 -5.44 6.99
N HIS A 49 4.37 -6.24 7.93
CA HIS A 49 4.52 -7.69 7.92
C HIS A 49 3.91 -8.32 6.66
N VAL A 50 2.68 -7.94 6.31
CA VAL A 50 2.00 -8.41 5.09
C VAL A 50 2.79 -8.02 3.83
N SER A 51 3.27 -6.78 3.75
CA SER A 51 4.06 -6.30 2.61
C SER A 51 5.40 -7.02 2.48
N GLY A 52 6.00 -7.40 3.62
CA GLY A 52 7.23 -8.20 3.68
C GLY A 52 7.07 -9.58 3.05
N ILE A 53 5.95 -10.27 3.30
CA ILE A 53 5.66 -11.58 2.69
C ILE A 53 5.57 -11.46 1.16
N LEU A 54 4.89 -10.42 0.67
CA LEU A 54 4.72 -10.23 -0.77
C LEU A 54 6.03 -9.82 -1.46
N SER A 55 6.73 -8.83 -0.89
CA SER A 55 7.78 -8.12 -1.63
C SER A 55 8.93 -7.63 -0.74
N GLY A 56 9.15 -8.25 0.42
CA GLY A 56 10.35 -8.02 1.22
C GLY A 56 11.61 -8.37 0.41
N ASN A 57 12.66 -7.56 0.55
CA ASN A 57 13.95 -7.80 -0.08
C ASN A 57 15.06 -7.37 0.88
N ALA A 58 15.18 -8.09 1.99
CA ALA A 58 16.17 -7.78 3.01
C ALA A 58 17.59 -7.98 2.45
N PRO A 59 18.49 -6.99 2.65
CA PRO A 59 19.86 -7.08 2.17
C PRO A 59 20.66 -8.09 3.01
N SER A 60 21.85 -8.46 2.54
CA SER A 60 22.69 -9.45 3.23
C SER A 60 23.21 -8.94 4.57
N GLU A 61 23.26 -7.63 4.76
CA GLU A 61 23.65 -6.92 5.97
C GLU A 61 22.53 -6.88 7.04
N THR A 62 21.41 -7.59 6.82
CA THR A 62 20.35 -7.71 7.83
C THR A 62 20.89 -8.27 9.14
N LYS A 63 20.28 -7.86 10.27
CA LYS A 63 20.63 -8.38 11.60
C LYS A 63 20.03 -9.77 11.87
N GLU A 64 19.06 -10.16 11.05
CA GLU A 64 18.37 -11.44 11.19
C GLU A 64 19.25 -12.61 10.74
N PRO A 65 19.09 -13.81 11.34
CA PRO A 65 19.88 -14.98 10.96
C PRO A 65 19.60 -15.45 9.52
N TYR A 66 18.44 -15.08 8.96
CA TYR A 66 18.05 -15.37 7.58
C TYR A 66 17.46 -14.11 6.92
N ARG A 67 17.71 -13.95 5.62
CA ARG A 67 17.16 -12.84 4.84
C ARG A 67 15.67 -13.04 4.59
N LEU A 68 14.87 -12.02 4.87
CA LEU A 68 13.48 -11.94 4.41
C LEU A 68 13.47 -11.63 2.90
N GLU A 69 13.05 -12.61 2.12
CA GLU A 69 12.84 -12.46 0.68
C GLU A 69 11.40 -12.89 0.36
N GLY A 70 10.59 -11.91 -0.07
CA GLY A 70 9.17 -12.13 -0.35
C GLY A 70 8.95 -12.85 -1.68
N ALA A 71 7.69 -13.17 -1.99
CA ALA A 71 7.34 -13.88 -3.22
C ALA A 71 7.73 -13.12 -4.52
N MET A 72 7.72 -11.79 -4.48
CA MET A 72 8.10 -10.90 -5.59
C MET A 72 9.07 -9.82 -5.09
N PRO A 73 10.33 -10.16 -4.76
CA PRO A 73 11.23 -9.27 -4.02
C PRO A 73 11.66 -8.03 -4.82
N GLU A 74 11.64 -8.10 -6.15
CA GLU A 74 12.00 -7.00 -7.06
C GLU A 74 10.79 -6.16 -7.54
N ALA A 75 9.58 -6.51 -7.14
CA ALA A 75 8.40 -5.72 -7.49
C ALA A 75 8.36 -4.40 -6.70
N GLN A 76 7.84 -3.33 -7.30
CA GLN A 76 7.54 -2.11 -6.56
C GLN A 76 6.21 -2.26 -5.80
N LEU A 77 6.11 -1.58 -4.67
CA LEU A 77 4.92 -1.53 -3.82
C LEU A 77 4.19 -0.20 -4.01
N LEU A 78 2.87 -0.28 -4.08
CA LEU A 78 1.96 0.86 -3.87
C LEU A 78 1.26 0.61 -2.53
N LEU A 79 1.63 1.36 -1.49
CA LEU A 79 1.11 1.18 -0.13
C LEU A 79 -0.07 2.11 0.09
N MET A 80 -1.24 1.53 0.31
CA MET A 80 -2.50 2.26 0.46
C MET A 80 -3.09 1.99 1.84
N ARG A 81 -2.97 2.96 2.75
CA ARG A 81 -3.51 2.84 4.11
C ARG A 81 -5.01 3.12 4.08
N VAL A 82 -5.79 2.20 4.66
CA VAL A 82 -7.24 2.34 4.86
C VAL A 82 -7.61 1.79 6.23
N GLU A 83 -8.37 2.55 7.01
CA GLU A 83 -8.83 2.20 8.37
C GLU A 83 -10.29 2.61 8.56
N ILE A 84 -10.98 1.95 9.49
CA ILE A 84 -12.34 2.35 9.90
C ILE A 84 -12.21 3.53 10.87
N VAL A 85 -12.47 4.74 10.39
CA VAL A 85 -12.43 5.96 11.23
C VAL A 85 -13.81 6.53 11.57
N ASN A 86 -14.82 6.26 10.71
CA ASN A 86 -16.21 6.70 10.90
C ASN A 86 -17.15 5.48 10.93
N GLY A 87 -17.37 4.84 9.78
CA GLY A 87 -18.24 3.67 9.68
C GLY A 87 -17.91 2.79 8.47
N LEU A 88 -18.53 1.61 8.41
CA LEU A 88 -18.22 0.57 7.40
C LEU A 88 -18.49 1.00 5.96
N ALA A 89 -19.48 1.87 5.74
CA ALA A 89 -19.76 2.39 4.39
C ALA A 89 -18.65 3.33 3.90
N ASP A 90 -18.13 4.21 4.77
CA ASP A 90 -17.01 5.09 4.42
C ASP A 90 -15.72 4.30 4.25
N TYR A 91 -15.48 3.33 5.14
CA TYR A 91 -14.39 2.37 4.99
C TYR A 91 -14.42 1.68 3.61
N ALA A 92 -15.60 1.24 3.18
CA ALA A 92 -15.79 0.64 1.86
C ALA A 92 -15.52 1.59 0.69
N ARG A 93 -15.95 2.86 0.80
CA ARG A 93 -15.63 3.89 -0.20
C ARG A 93 -14.12 4.15 -0.25
N ASN A 94 -13.46 4.18 0.90
CA ASN A 94 -12.02 4.45 0.97
C ASN A 94 -11.20 3.33 0.34
N TYR A 95 -11.46 2.05 0.67
CA TYR A 95 -10.74 0.96 0.01
C TYR A 95 -11.15 0.78 -1.46
N ALA A 96 -12.38 1.17 -1.86
CA ALA A 96 -12.77 1.17 -3.26
C ALA A 96 -11.97 2.20 -4.09
N GLN A 97 -11.71 3.39 -3.53
CA GLN A 97 -10.85 4.39 -4.17
C GLN A 97 -9.39 3.90 -4.23
N ALA A 98 -8.88 3.31 -3.15
CA ALA A 98 -7.55 2.70 -3.15
C ALA A 98 -7.41 1.62 -4.24
N ILE A 99 -8.39 0.72 -4.41
CA ILE A 99 -8.41 -0.27 -5.49
C ILE A 99 -8.36 0.42 -6.86
N ARG A 100 -9.19 1.45 -7.08
CA ARG A 100 -9.22 2.20 -8.35
C ARG A 100 -7.87 2.83 -8.66
N ASP A 101 -7.25 3.45 -7.68
CA ASP A 101 -5.94 4.09 -7.85
C ASP A 101 -4.84 3.06 -8.07
N ALA A 102 -4.88 1.91 -7.40
CA ALA A 102 -3.91 0.83 -7.61
C ALA A 102 -3.97 0.32 -9.06
N ILE A 103 -5.18 0.14 -9.60
CA ILE A 103 -5.39 -0.26 -10.99
C ILE A 103 -4.85 0.81 -11.94
N ASN A 104 -5.23 2.07 -11.74
CA ASN A 104 -4.81 3.19 -12.57
C ASN A 104 -3.28 3.40 -12.54
N LEU A 105 -2.65 3.26 -11.38
CA LEU A 105 -1.20 3.33 -11.22
C LEU A 105 -0.48 2.04 -11.68
N GLY A 106 -1.20 1.07 -12.24
CA GLY A 106 -0.63 -0.06 -12.97
C GLY A 106 -0.29 -1.29 -12.13
N ALA A 107 -0.82 -1.41 -10.91
CA ALA A 107 -0.66 -2.62 -10.09
C ALA A 107 -1.14 -3.87 -10.84
N LYS A 108 -0.42 -4.98 -10.68
CA LYS A 108 -0.77 -6.28 -11.29
C LYS A 108 -1.48 -7.22 -10.32
N VAL A 109 -1.28 -7.01 -9.02
CA VAL A 109 -1.93 -7.73 -7.92
C VAL A 109 -2.25 -6.71 -6.84
N ILE A 110 -3.41 -6.85 -6.19
CA ILE A 110 -3.82 -6.06 -5.04
C ILE A 110 -4.06 -7.04 -3.89
N ASN A 111 -3.27 -6.94 -2.82
CA ASN A 111 -3.46 -7.74 -1.61
C ASN A 111 -4.26 -6.95 -0.57
N MET A 112 -5.33 -7.55 -0.06
CA MET A 112 -6.25 -6.94 0.92
C MET A 112 -6.43 -7.88 2.12
N SER A 113 -5.37 -8.07 2.90
CA SER A 113 -5.38 -8.93 4.09
C SER A 113 -6.09 -8.26 5.27
N PHE A 114 -7.37 -7.91 5.10
CA PHE A 114 -8.23 -7.35 6.13
C PHE A 114 -9.68 -7.70 5.82
N GLY A 115 -10.55 -7.58 6.81
CA GLY A 115 -11.97 -7.80 6.63
C GLY A 115 -12.75 -7.57 7.92
N ASN A 116 -14.07 -7.50 7.79
CA ASN A 116 -14.98 -7.45 8.93
C ASN A 116 -15.79 -8.73 8.96
N ALA A 117 -15.72 -9.47 10.06
CA ALA A 117 -16.57 -10.64 10.26
C ALA A 117 -18.05 -10.22 10.40
N VAL A 118 -18.97 -11.11 10.02
CA VAL A 118 -20.39 -10.92 10.31
C VAL A 118 -20.61 -11.08 11.82
N LEU A 119 -21.43 -10.22 12.42
CA LEU A 119 -21.85 -10.40 13.81
C LEU A 119 -22.71 -11.67 13.90
N ALA A 120 -22.26 -12.67 14.65
CA ALA A 120 -23.07 -13.83 14.98
C ALA A 120 -24.21 -13.39 15.92
N TYR A 121 -25.46 -13.65 15.51
CA TYR A 121 -26.66 -13.51 16.33
C TYR A 121 -26.95 -14.83 17.05
#